data_AF-A0A371EUF2-F1
#
_entry.id   AF-A0A371EUF2-F1
#
_cell.length_a   1.000
_cell.length_b   1.000
_cell.length_c   1.000
_cell.angle_alpha   90.00
_cell.angle_beta   90.00
_cell.angle_gamma   90.00
#
_symmetry.space_group_name_H-M   'P 1'
#
loop_
_entity.id
_entity.type
_entity.pdbx_description
1 polymer ?
#
loop_
_entity_poly.entity_id
_entity_poly.type
_entity_poly.pdbx_seq_one_letter_code
_entity_poly.pdbx_strand_id
1 'polypeptide(L)'
;MEWNEECQEAFEKVKQYLETPPILVLATLGRPLILYLTVLAESIGRAIYYLSKKFTDHEQRYPTLERTCCALVWAAKRLRQYMLVHTTWLISKTDPLKYIFKKSALTRRIARWQMALSEYDIIYIS
;
A
#
# COMPACT_ATOMS: atom_id res chain seq x y z
N MET A 1 -12.69 -20.70 12.20
CA MET A 1 -11.30 -20.71 11.73
C MET A 1 -10.48 -21.24 12.88
N GLU A 2 -9.99 -22.46 12.75
CA GLU A 2 -9.12 -23.08 13.75
C GLU A 2 -7.66 -22.80 13.40
N TRP A 3 -6.85 -22.59 14.42
CA TRP A 3 -5.42 -22.37 14.28
C TRP A 3 -4.76 -23.70 13.93
N ASN A 4 -4.26 -23.85 12.71
CA ASN A 4 -3.58 -25.06 12.22
C ASN A 4 -2.06 -24.86 12.13
N GLU A 5 -1.32 -25.94 11.87
CA GLU A 5 0.15 -25.89 11.71
C GLU A 5 0.58 -24.91 10.62
N GLU A 6 -0.18 -24.78 9.53
CA GLU A 6 0.10 -23.81 8.47
C GLU A 6 0.00 -22.35 8.97
N CYS A 7 -0.96 -22.04 9.84
CA CYS A 7 -1.07 -20.72 10.48
C CYS A 7 0.12 -20.45 11.40
N GLN A 8 0.58 -21.46 12.15
CA GLN A 8 1.74 -21.35 13.03
C GLN A 8 3.03 -21.12 12.22
N GLU A 9 3.22 -21.86 11.13
CA GLU A 9 4.39 -21.73 10.27
C GLU A 9 4.42 -20.36 9.55
N ALA A 10 3.27 -19.89 9.07
CA ALA A 10 3.14 -18.56 8.47
C ALA A 10 3.43 -17.46 9.49
N PHE A 11 2.96 -17.61 10.73
CA PHE A 11 3.23 -16.66 11.80
C PHE A 11 4.72 -16.57 12.13
N GLU A 12 5.42 -17.72 12.26
CA GLU A 12 6.85 -17.70 12.58
C GLU A 12 7.73 -17.21 11.42
N LYS A 13 7.34 -17.45 10.17
CA LYS A 13 8.01 -16.82 9.01
C LYS A 13 7.91 -15.29 9.06
N VAL A 14 6.72 -14.76 9.39
CA VAL A 14 6.53 -13.30 9.54
C VAL A 14 7.33 -12.78 10.73
N LYS A 15 7.32 -13.50 11.86
CA LYS A 15 8.05 -13.12 13.06
C LYS A 15 9.56 -13.06 12.82
N GLN A 16 10.16 -14.08 12.21
CA GLN A 16 11.58 -14.10 11.86
C GLN A 16 11.97 -12.96 10.90
N TYR A 17 11.09 -12.66 9.93
CA TYR A 17 11.30 -11.54 9.00
C TYR A 17 11.24 -10.17 9.71
N LEU A 18 10.38 -10.02 10.72
CA LEU A 18 10.28 -8.81 11.53
C LEU A 18 11.36 -8.70 12.60
N GLU A 19 11.88 -9.82 13.10
CA GLU A 19 13.00 -9.91 14.05
C GLU A 19 14.33 -9.51 13.39
N THR A 20 14.44 -9.65 12.07
CA THR A 20 15.61 -9.24 11.28
C THR A 20 15.26 -8.05 10.37
N PRO A 21 14.84 -6.89 10.92
CA PRO A 21 14.38 -5.80 10.09
C PRO A 21 15.56 -5.32 9.23
N PRO A 22 15.45 -5.29 7.89
CA PRO A 22 16.43 -4.59 7.08
C PRO A 22 16.46 -3.14 7.57
N ILE A 23 17.65 -2.68 7.93
CA ILE A 23 17.89 -1.41 8.63
C ILE A 23 16.94 -0.32 8.11
N LEU A 24 16.01 0.10 8.97
CA LEU A 24 15.01 1.13 8.70
C LEU A 24 15.76 2.46 8.54
N VAL A 25 16.05 2.85 7.29
CA VAL A 25 16.71 4.13 7.00
C VAL A 25 15.66 5.24 7.08
N LEU A 26 15.97 6.31 7.81
CA LEU A 26 15.14 7.50 7.88
C LEU A 26 14.87 8.06 6.48
N ALA A 27 13.64 8.50 6.20
CA ALA A 27 13.34 9.23 4.97
C ALA A 27 14.27 10.44 4.87
N THR A 28 15.21 10.40 3.93
CA THR A 28 16.16 11.50 3.72
C THR A 28 15.47 12.60 2.94
N LEU A 29 15.52 13.83 3.47
CA LEU A 29 14.96 15.00 2.79
C LEU A 29 15.53 15.10 1.37
N GLY A 30 14.66 15.28 0.37
CA GLY A 30 15.05 15.38 -1.04
C GLY A 30 15.11 14.05 -1.80
N ARG A 31 14.88 12.89 -1.16
CA ARG A 31 14.65 11.63 -1.86
C ARG A 31 13.15 11.30 -1.94
N PRO A 32 12.67 10.73 -3.06
CA PRO A 32 11.29 10.29 -3.19
C PRO A 32 11.01 9.09 -2.28
N LEU A 33 9.80 9.03 -1.73
CA LEU A 33 9.35 7.88 -0.94
C LEU A 33 8.90 6.77 -1.91
N ILE A 34 9.52 5.60 -1.87
CA ILE A 34 9.11 4.49 -2.73
C ILE A 34 8.05 3.66 -2.00
N LEU A 35 6.84 3.62 -2.55
CA LEU A 35 5.74 2.80 -2.08
C LEU A 35 5.57 1.58 -3.01
N TYR A 36 5.96 0.41 -2.51
CA TYR A 36 5.66 -0.86 -3.15
C TYR A 36 4.25 -1.31 -2.76
N LEU A 37 3.36 -1.42 -3.75
CA LEU A 37 2.00 -1.89 -3.55
C LEU A 37 1.83 -3.23 -4.26
N THR A 38 2.14 -4.31 -3.57
CA THR A 38 1.95 -5.69 -4.04
C THR A 38 0.91 -6.41 -3.20
N VAL A 39 0.00 -7.12 -3.87
CA VAL A 39 -0.84 -8.14 -3.23
C VAL A 39 0.01 -9.42 -3.23
N LEU A 40 0.97 -9.47 -2.30
CA LEU A 40 1.94 -10.54 -2.04
C LEU A 40 2.89 -10.95 -3.20
N ALA A 41 4.15 -10.51 -3.11
CA ALA A 41 5.37 -11.28 -3.39
C ALA A 41 6.59 -10.35 -3.24
N GLU A 42 7.47 -10.72 -2.31
CA GLU A 42 8.90 -10.40 -2.21
C GLU A 42 9.39 -9.10 -2.86
N SER A 43 9.56 -8.06 -2.05
CA SER A 43 10.34 -6.88 -2.43
C SER A 43 11.75 -6.96 -1.83
N ILE A 44 12.76 -7.06 -2.68
CA ILE A 44 14.18 -6.98 -2.27
C ILE A 44 14.54 -5.50 -2.20
N GLY A 45 14.52 -4.92 -1.00
CA GLY A 45 14.89 -3.53 -0.76
C GLY A 45 14.86 -3.16 0.73
N ARG A 46 15.58 -2.10 1.09
CA ARG A 46 15.49 -1.49 2.43
C ARG A 46 14.16 -0.75 2.55
N ALA A 47 13.20 -1.33 3.27
CA ALA A 47 11.92 -0.69 3.52
C ALA A 47 12.02 0.32 4.67
N ILE A 48 11.43 1.50 4.50
CA ILE A 48 11.33 2.51 5.57
C ILE A 48 10.17 2.16 6.51
N TYR A 49 9.14 1.49 6.00
CA TYR A 49 7.94 1.14 6.76
C TYR A 49 7.21 -0.06 6.14
N TYR A 50 6.78 -1.02 6.96
CA TYR A 50 5.94 -2.15 6.54
C TYR A 50 4.49 -1.93 6.95
N LEU A 51 3.57 -2.01 6.00
CA LEU A 51 2.13 -1.83 6.20
C LEU A 51 1.38 -3.05 5.72
N SER A 52 0.66 -3.72 6.63
CA SER A 52 -0.31 -4.75 6.26
C SER A 52 -1.71 -4.31 6.69
N LYS A 53 -2.69 -4.58 5.82
CA LYS A 53 -4.11 -4.32 6.08
C LYS A 53 -4.89 -5.61 5.90
N LYS A 54 -5.64 -5.99 6.93
CA LYS A 54 -6.70 -7.00 6.79
C LYS A 54 -7.91 -6.34 6.13
N PHE A 55 -8.34 -6.85 4.98
CA PHE A 55 -9.55 -6.38 4.31
C PHE A 55 -10.80 -6.85 5.06
N THR A 56 -11.76 -5.93 5.23
CA THR A 56 -13.10 -6.28 5.76
C THR A 56 -13.88 -7.12 4.74
N ASP A 57 -14.90 -7.86 5.18
CA ASP A 57 -15.66 -8.77 4.30
C ASP A 57 -16.25 -8.07 3.06
N HIS A 58 -16.66 -6.82 3.22
CA HIS A 58 -17.14 -5.99 2.13
C HIS A 58 -16.03 -5.61 1.14
N GLU A 59 -14.83 -5.32 1.64
CA GLU A 59 -13.67 -4.98 0.79
C GLU A 59 -13.07 -6.20 0.08
N GLN A 60 -13.20 -7.39 0.66
CA GLN A 60 -12.75 -8.64 0.04
C GLN A 60 -13.55 -8.99 -1.22
N ARG A 61 -14.83 -8.56 -1.27
CA ARG A 61 -15.71 -8.72 -2.44
C ARG A 61 -15.37 -7.78 -3.59
N TYR A 62 -14.44 -6.83 -3.40
CA TYR A 62 -14.05 -5.91 -4.46
C TYR A 62 -13.18 -6.62 -5.51
N PRO A 63 -13.30 -6.22 -6.79
CA PRO A 63 -12.36 -6.63 -7.82
C PRO A 63 -10.92 -6.32 -7.43
N THR A 64 -9.96 -7.12 -7.90
CA THR A 64 -8.52 -6.99 -7.57
C THR A 64 -8.01 -5.57 -7.73
N LEU A 65 -8.38 -4.88 -8.81
CA LEU A 65 -7.99 -3.49 -9.06
C LEU A 65 -8.53 -2.51 -8.00
N GLU A 66 -9.79 -2.68 -7.58
CA GLU A 66 -10.40 -1.85 -6.54
C GLU A 66 -9.83 -2.16 -5.16
N ARG A 67 -9.41 -3.41 -4.90
CA ARG A 67 -8.67 -3.77 -3.69
C ARG A 67 -7.32 -3.06 -3.65
N THR A 68 -6.59 -3.02 -4.76
CA THR A 68 -5.34 -2.27 -4.88
C THR A 68 -5.56 -0.77 -4.63
N CYS A 69 -6.59 -0.17 -5.22
CA CYS A 69 -6.97 1.22 -4.96
C CYS A 69 -7.29 1.48 -3.49
N CYS A 70 -8.04 0.58 -2.86
CA CYS A 70 -8.40 0.68 -1.45
C CYS A 70 -7.16 0.58 -0.54
N ALA A 71 -6.24 -0.34 -0.85
CA ALA A 71 -4.97 -0.48 -0.14
C ALA A 71 -4.12 0.78 -0.28
N LEU A 72 -4.03 1.36 -1.49
CA LEU A 72 -3.31 2.61 -1.73
C LEU A 72 -3.85 3.75 -0.88
N VAL A 73 -5.17 3.99 -0.91
CA VAL A 73 -5.80 5.07 -0.14
C VAL A 73 -5.59 4.87 1.37
N TRP A 74 -5.63 3.62 1.84
CA TRP A 74 -5.37 3.32 3.24
C TRP A 74 -3.91 3.55 3.62
N ALA A 75 -2.96 3.14 2.78
CA ALA A 75 -1.54 3.36 2.99
C ALA A 75 -1.21 4.85 2.97
N ALA A 76 -1.75 5.61 2.01
CA ALA A 76 -1.56 7.05 1.90
C ALA A 76 -2.06 7.80 3.15
N LYS A 77 -3.22 7.41 3.68
CA LYS A 77 -3.72 7.98 4.94
C LYS A 77 -2.82 7.67 6.14
N ARG A 78 -2.26 6.46 6.23
CA ARG A 78 -1.35 6.06 7.31
C ARG A 78 0.01 6.75 7.20
N LEU A 79 0.49 6.94 5.97
CA LEU A 79 1.76 7.59 5.67
C LEU A 79 1.60 9.09 5.38
N ARG A 80 0.46 9.70 5.71
CA ARG A 80 0.14 11.09 5.40
C ARG A 80 1.28 12.04 5.77
N GLN A 81 1.84 11.91 6.98
CA GLN A 81 2.95 12.74 7.45
C GLN A 81 4.22 12.65 6.58
N TYR A 82 4.47 11.51 5.96
CA TYR A 82 5.62 11.31 5.07
C TYR A 82 5.29 11.74 3.63
N MET A 83 4.11 11.38 3.12
CA MET A 83 3.68 11.69 1.75
C MET A 83 3.39 13.18 1.51
N LEU A 84 3.09 13.95 2.56
CA LEU A 84 2.92 15.40 2.44
C LEU A 84 4.25 16.13 2.22
N VAL A 85 5.37 15.55 2.67
CA VAL A 85 6.70 16.17 2.60
C VAL A 85 7.52 15.64 1.41
N HIS A 86 7.23 14.42 0.95
CA HIS A 86 7.97 13.75 -0.10
C HIS A 86 7.09 13.34 -1.27
N THR A 87 7.57 13.56 -2.49
CA THR A 87 7.03 12.92 -3.70
C THR A 87 7.09 11.40 -3.53
N THR A 88 5.95 10.73 -3.71
CA THR A 88 5.84 9.28 -3.54
C THR A 88 5.87 8.60 -4.89
N TRP A 89 6.79 7.67 -5.07
CA TRP A 89 6.86 6.79 -6.24
C TRP A 89 6.07 5.52 -5.96
N LEU A 90 4.96 5.35 -6.66
CA LEU A 90 4.10 4.19 -6.56
C LEU A 90 4.54 3.12 -7.56
N ILE A 91 5.01 1.99 -7.07
CA ILE A 91 5.32 0.80 -7.87
C ILE A 91 4.25 -0.25 -7.61
N SER A 92 3.51 -0.61 -8.66
CA SER A 92 2.46 -1.64 -8.57
C SER A 92 2.25 -2.34 -9.90
N LYS A 93 1.92 -3.64 -9.86
CA LYS A 93 1.62 -4.47 -11.04
C LYS A 93 0.46 -3.93 -11.89
N THR A 94 -0.43 -3.17 -11.28
CA THR A 94 -1.56 -2.52 -11.94
C THR A 94 -1.51 -1.04 -11.62
N ASP A 95 -2.02 -0.17 -12.49
CA ASP A 95 -2.07 1.27 -12.26
C ASP A 95 -3.38 1.69 -11.56
N PRO A 96 -3.43 1.78 -10.21
CA PRO A 96 -4.61 2.22 -9.49
C PRO A 96 -4.89 3.71 -9.67
N LEU A 97 -3.87 4.53 -9.94
CA LEU A 97 -4.04 5.97 -10.09
C LEU A 97 -4.81 6.26 -11.37
N LYS A 98 -4.42 5.64 -12.48
CA LYS A 98 -5.19 5.73 -13.72
C LYS A 98 -6.61 5.21 -13.56
N TYR A 99 -6.85 4.14 -12.80
CA TYR A 99 -8.23 3.70 -12.54
C TYR A 99 -9.05 4.76 -11.80
N ILE A 100 -8.49 5.31 -10.72
CA ILE A 100 -9.16 6.29 -9.84
C ILE A 100 -9.40 7.62 -10.58
N PHE A 101 -8.43 8.11 -11.35
CA PHE A 101 -8.53 9.42 -12.01
C PHE A 101 -9.17 9.37 -13.40
N LYS A 102 -9.08 8.23 -14.13
CA LYS A 102 -9.70 8.08 -15.45
C LYS A 102 -11.18 7.73 -15.40
N LYS A 103 -11.63 7.00 -14.37
CA LYS A 103 -13.08 6.91 -14.11
C LYS A 103 -13.53 8.28 -13.59
N SER A 104 -14.36 8.97 -14.36
CA SER A 104 -15.23 10.01 -13.79
C SER A 104 -15.91 9.43 -12.56
N ALA A 105 -16.17 10.24 -11.53
CA ALA A 105 -16.62 9.78 -10.21
C ALA A 105 -18.01 9.09 -10.22
N LEU A 106 -18.14 7.95 -10.89
CA LEU A 106 -19.35 7.15 -11.09
C LEU A 106 -19.89 6.60 -9.77
N THR A 107 -19.06 6.59 -8.71
CA THR A 107 -19.44 6.10 -7.40
C THR A 107 -18.87 7.02 -6.33
N ARG A 108 -19.67 7.31 -5.29
CA ARG A 108 -19.28 8.11 -4.11
C ARG A 108 -17.95 7.66 -3.50
N ARG A 109 -17.63 6.37 -3.58
CA ARG A 109 -16.37 5.79 -3.12
C ARG A 109 -15.16 6.27 -3.93
N ILE A 110 -15.24 6.28 -5.26
CA ILE A 110 -14.15 6.75 -6.14
C ILE A 110 -13.90 8.24 -5.91
N ALA A 111 -14.95 9.05 -5.79
CA ALA A 111 -14.82 10.46 -5.43
C ALA A 111 -14.05 10.66 -4.12
N ARG A 112 -14.37 9.87 -3.08
CA ARG A 112 -13.67 9.93 -1.79
C ARG A 112 -12.21 9.49 -1.89
N TRP A 113 -11.90 8.55 -2.78
CA TRP A 113 -10.52 8.12 -3.04
C TRP A 113 -9.74 9.18 -3.82
N GLN A 114 -10.34 9.80 -4.83
CA GLN A 114 -9.76 10.92 -5.58
C GLN A 114 -9.41 12.08 -4.64
N MET A 115 -10.37 12.53 -3.82
CA MET A 115 -10.12 13.61 -2.86
C MET A 115 -9.06 13.26 -1.81
N ALA A 116 -8.98 11.99 -1.40
CA ALA A 116 -7.96 11.56 -0.45
C ALA A 116 -6.56 11.51 -1.08
N LEU A 117 -6.46 11.25 -2.38
CA LEU A 117 -5.18 11.14 -3.07
C LEU A 117 -4.73 12.46 -3.70
N SER A 118 -5.64 13.41 -3.92
CA SER A 118 -5.32 14.70 -4.55
C SER A 118 -4.42 15.61 -3.71
N GLU A 119 -4.29 15.34 -2.41
CA GLU A 119 -3.40 16.08 -1.50
C GLU A 119 -1.93 15.61 -1.56
N TYR A 120 -1.64 14.51 -2.27
CA TYR A 120 -0.32 13.90 -2.32
C TYR A 120 0.28 13.99 -3.72
N ASP A 121 1.59 14.23 -3.79
CA ASP A 121 2.35 14.14 -5.04
C ASP A 121 2.78 12.69 -5.29
N ILE A 122 1.94 11.93 -6.00
CA ILE A 122 2.15 10.51 -6.27
C ILE A 122 2.45 10.30 -7.76
N ILE A 123 3.61 9.72 -8.05
CA ILE A 123 4.06 9.37 -9.40
C ILE A 123 4.00 7.85 -9.55
N TYR A 124 3.24 7.36 -10.53
CA TYR A 124 3.25 5.94 -10.89
C TYR A 124 4.50 5.61 -11.69
N ILE A 125 5.23 4.58 -11.27
CA ILE A 125 6.39 4.03 -11.98
C ILE A 125 6.06 2.59 -12.36
N SER A 126 5.99 2.35 -13.68
CA SER A 126 5.72 1.05 -14.30
C SER A 126 6.97 0.18 -14.41
#